data_AF-A0A821ZQ20-F1
#
_entry.id   AF-A0A821ZQ20-F1
#
_cell.length_a   1.000
_cell.length_b   1.000
_cell.length_c   1.000
_cell.angle_alpha   90.00
_cell.angle_beta   90.00
_cell.angle_gamma   90.00
#
_symmetry.space_group_name_H-M   'P 1'
#
loop_
_entity.id
_entity.type
_entity.pdbx_description
1 polymer ?
#
loop_
_entity_poly.entity_id
_entity_poly.type
_entity_poly.pdbx_seq_one_letter_code
_entity_poly.pdbx_strand_id
1 'polypeptide(L)'
;MEYPLVGLPDKLKLWLWVWEAVQERLKLKRKLQRNRTSFTQEQIDALEQAFNSWHYPDVYVREKLATKISLREAGIQVWFSNRRAKYRREDKVKD
;
A
#
# COMPACT_ATOMS: atom_id res chain seq x y z
N MET A 1 -26.76 14.19 14.75
CA MET A 1 -26.67 15.15 15.87
C MET A 1 -26.15 16.43 15.29
N GLU A 2 -27.02 17.41 15.04
CA GLU A 2 -26.59 18.75 14.68
C GLU A 2 -25.93 19.37 15.92
N TYR A 3 -24.63 19.62 15.84
CA TYR A 3 -23.94 20.41 16.85
C TYR A 3 -24.19 21.89 16.56
N PRO A 4 -24.73 22.69 17.49
CA PRO A 4 -24.89 24.12 17.27
C PRO A 4 -23.51 24.79 17.34
N LEU A 5 -22.94 25.14 16.17
CA LEU A 5 -21.63 25.79 16.04
C LEU A 5 -21.64 27.29 16.38
N VAL A 6 -22.53 27.73 17.27
CA VAL A 6 -22.64 29.13 17.68
C VAL A 6 -21.77 29.33 18.93
N GLY A 7 -20.61 29.96 18.77
CA GLY A 7 -19.73 30.37 19.88
C GLY A 7 -18.36 29.67 20.01
N LEU A 8 -18.02 28.72 19.14
CA LEU A 8 -16.68 28.10 19.15
C LEU A 8 -15.60 29.03 18.54
N PRO A 9 -14.42 29.19 19.18
CA PRO A 9 -13.27 29.91 18.62
C PRO A 9 -12.90 29.40 17.23
N ASP A 10 -12.56 30.30 16.30
CA ASP A 10 -12.29 29.95 14.89
C ASP A 10 -11.18 28.91 14.72
N LYS A 11 -10.17 28.91 15.62
CA LYS A 11 -9.14 27.87 15.65
C LYS A 11 -9.73 26.48 15.91
N LEU A 12 -10.68 26.36 16.84
CA LEU A 12 -11.33 25.08 17.16
C LEU A 12 -12.29 24.63 16.06
N LYS A 13 -12.97 25.56 15.37
CA LYS A 13 -13.74 25.26 14.16
C LYS A 13 -12.86 24.71 13.03
N LEU A 14 -11.66 25.28 12.84
CA LEU A 14 -10.69 24.78 11.86
C LEU A 14 -10.18 23.37 12.21
N TRP A 15 -9.86 23.12 13.48
CA TRP A 15 -9.46 21.79 13.94
C TRP A 15 -10.56 20.74 13.76
N LEU A 16 -11.81 21.09 14.06
CA LEU A 16 -12.97 20.22 13.83
C LEU A 16 -13.17 19.93 12.34
N TRP A 17 -13.13 20.96 11.49
CA TRP A 17 -13.24 20.77 10.04
C TRP A 17 -12.11 19.91 9.47
N VAL A 18 -10.87 20.11 9.93
CA VAL A 18 -9.73 19.25 9.55
C VAL A 18 -9.96 17.82 10.01
N TRP A 19 -10.42 17.61 11.25
CA TRP A 19 -10.69 16.28 11.78
C TRP A 19 -11.83 15.58 11.01
N GLU A 20 -12.92 16.26 10.74
CA GLU A 20 -14.06 15.76 9.94
C GLU A 20 -13.65 15.45 8.50
N ALA A 21 -12.89 16.35 7.86
CA ALA A 21 -12.36 16.11 6.51
C ALA A 21 -11.39 14.91 6.48
N VAL A 22 -10.57 14.73 7.52
CA VAL A 22 -9.71 13.55 7.67
C VAL A 22 -10.55 12.29 7.84
N GLN A 23 -11.61 12.31 8.66
CA GLN A 23 -12.50 11.17 8.85
C GLN A 23 -13.21 10.79 7.55
N GLU A 24 -13.76 11.75 6.82
CA GLU A 24 -14.41 11.51 5.52
C GLU A 24 -13.41 11.01 4.47
N ARG A 25 -12.21 11.57 4.43
CA ARG A 25 -11.13 11.09 3.56
C ARG A 25 -10.72 9.66 3.92
N LEU A 26 -10.66 9.31 5.20
CA LEU A 26 -10.36 7.95 5.65
C LEU A 26 -11.50 6.97 5.32
N LYS A 27 -12.76 7.37 5.49
CA LYS A 27 -13.93 6.56 5.08
C LYS A 27 -13.94 6.32 3.57
N LEU A 28 -13.69 7.35 2.77
CA LEU A 28 -13.59 7.23 1.32
C LEU A 28 -12.41 6.35 0.92
N LYS A 29 -11.26 6.51 1.57
CA LYS A 29 -10.09 5.66 1.36
C LYS A 29 -10.39 4.20 1.67
N ARG A 30 -11.10 3.88 2.76
CA ARG A 30 -11.53 2.50 3.09
C ARG A 30 -12.48 1.93 2.04
N LYS A 31 -13.47 2.72 1.57
CA LYS A 31 -14.38 2.32 0.49
C LYS A 31 -13.66 2.04 -0.83
N LEU A 32 -12.61 2.80 -1.13
CA LEU A 32 -11.78 2.66 -2.33
C LEU A 32 -10.62 1.68 -2.15
N GLN A 33 -10.40 1.17 -0.94
CA GLN A 33 -9.32 0.25 -0.65
C GLN A 33 -9.69 -1.12 -1.24
N ARG A 34 -9.15 -1.42 -2.42
CA ARG A 34 -9.23 -2.77 -2.99
C ARG A 34 -8.71 -3.77 -1.96
N ASN A 35 -9.39 -4.92 -1.84
CA ASN A 35 -9.04 -5.97 -0.89
C ASN A 35 -7.53 -6.21 -0.91
N ARG A 36 -6.91 -6.05 0.24
CA ARG A 36 -5.48 -6.30 0.41
C ARG A 36 -5.25 -7.77 0.09
N THR A 37 -4.53 -8.06 -0.99
CA THR A 37 -4.07 -9.42 -1.25
C THR A 37 -3.08 -9.80 -0.16
N SER A 38 -3.42 -10.84 0.61
CA SER A 38 -2.47 -11.48 1.52
C SER A 38 -1.78 -12.60 0.75
N PHE A 39 -0.46 -12.54 0.64
CA PHE A 39 0.32 -13.61 0.02
C PHE A 39 0.55 -14.72 1.06
N THR A 40 0.56 -15.97 0.60
CA THR A 40 1.00 -17.10 1.43
C THR A 40 2.51 -17.06 1.63
N GLN A 41 3.02 -17.78 2.64
CA GLN A 41 4.48 -17.83 2.88
C GLN A 41 5.23 -18.36 1.65
N GLU A 42 4.74 -19.44 1.04
CA GLU A 42 5.33 -20.02 -0.18
C GLU A 42 5.39 -19.01 -1.34
N GLN A 43 4.36 -18.18 -1.51
CA GLN A 43 4.34 -17.12 -2.52
C GLN A 43 5.38 -16.05 -2.22
N ILE A 44 5.52 -15.66 -0.95
CA ILE A 44 6.51 -14.68 -0.51
C ILE A 44 7.92 -15.22 -0.76
N ASP A 45 8.19 -16.47 -0.42
CA ASP A 45 9.51 -17.10 -0.60
C ASP A 45 9.90 -17.16 -2.07
N ALA A 46 8.97 -17.55 -2.95
CA ALA A 46 9.19 -17.54 -4.40
C ALA A 46 9.44 -16.13 -4.95
N LEU A 47 8.73 -15.12 -4.43
CA LEU A 47 8.90 -13.72 -4.82
C LEU A 47 10.26 -13.17 -4.37
N GLU A 48 10.69 -13.45 -3.14
CA GLU A 48 12.02 -13.07 -2.63
C GLU A 48 13.14 -13.79 -3.39
N GLN A 49 12.97 -15.09 -3.70
CA GLN A 49 13.95 -15.83 -4.51
C GLN A 49 14.11 -15.19 -5.90
N ALA A 50 13.01 -14.83 -6.57
CA ALA A 50 13.05 -14.14 -7.85
C ALA A 50 13.69 -12.75 -7.73
N PHE A 51 13.39 -12.03 -6.65
CA PHE A 51 13.95 -10.70 -6.37
C PHE A 51 15.47 -10.72 -6.23
N ASN A 52 16.02 -11.73 -5.52
CA ASN A 52 17.47 -11.91 -5.35
C ASN A 52 18.21 -12.14 -6.67
N SER A 53 17.54 -12.74 -7.66
CA SER A 53 18.09 -12.86 -9.01
C SER A 53 18.00 -11.53 -9.76
N TRP A 54 16.80 -10.95 -9.87
CA TRP A 54 16.56 -9.72 -10.64
C TRP A 54 15.54 -8.80 -9.96
N HIS A 55 15.95 -7.58 -9.64
CA HIS A 55 15.10 -6.58 -8.97
C HIS A 55 14.05 -5.91 -9.88
N TYR A 56 14.22 -5.99 -11.21
CA TYR A 56 13.39 -5.34 -12.23
C TYR A 56 12.97 -6.34 -13.32
N PRO A 57 12.14 -7.35 -13.01
CA PRO A 57 11.65 -8.28 -14.02
C PRO A 57 10.71 -7.58 -15.01
N ASP A 58 10.81 -7.91 -16.30
CA ASP A 58 9.89 -7.45 -17.34
C ASP A 58 8.49 -8.08 -17.21
N VAL A 59 7.57 -7.70 -18.11
CA VAL A 59 6.19 -8.22 -18.08
C VAL A 59 6.13 -9.73 -18.27
N TYR A 60 6.92 -10.30 -19.17
CA TYR A 60 6.92 -11.71 -19.50
C TYR A 60 7.41 -12.56 -18.31
N VAL A 61 8.48 -12.12 -17.65
CA VAL A 61 9.02 -12.78 -16.46
C VAL A 61 8.00 -12.75 -15.32
N ARG A 62 7.29 -11.62 -15.15
CA ARG A 62 6.24 -11.50 -14.12
C ARG A 62 5.03 -12.37 -14.41
N GLU A 63 4.60 -12.49 -15.66
CA GLU A 63 3.50 -13.38 -16.06
C GLU A 63 3.87 -14.85 -15.82
N LYS A 64 5.07 -15.27 -16.20
CA LYS A 64 5.55 -16.63 -15.92
C LYS A 64 5.58 -16.94 -14.43
N LEU A 65 6.02 -15.99 -13.60
CA LEU A 65 6.00 -16.14 -12.15
C LEU A 65 4.56 -16.19 -11.60
N ALA A 66 3.67 -15.33 -12.11
CA ALA A 66 2.25 -15.30 -11.76
C ALA A 66 1.57 -16.65 -11.98
N THR A 67 1.80 -17.28 -13.14
CA THR A 67 1.30 -18.63 -13.41
C THR A 67 1.89 -19.67 -12.45
N LYS A 68 3.19 -19.57 -12.12
CA LYS A 68 3.86 -20.53 -11.23
C LYS A 68 3.32 -20.51 -9.80
N ILE A 69 3.01 -19.32 -9.25
CA ILE A 69 2.58 -19.16 -7.85
C ILE A 69 1.09 -18.82 -7.70
N SER A 70 0.31 -19.00 -8.78
CA SER A 70 -1.12 -18.75 -8.85
C SER A 70 -1.53 -17.34 -8.36
N LEU A 71 -0.80 -16.33 -8.82
CA LEU A 71 -1.09 -14.91 -8.54
C LEU A 71 -1.40 -14.14 -9.82
N ARG A 72 -2.02 -12.97 -9.67
CA ARG A 72 -2.18 -12.02 -10.77
C ARG A 72 -0.88 -11.25 -11.00
N GLU A 73 -0.50 -11.03 -12.26
CA GLU A 73 0.68 -10.24 -12.65
C GLU A 73 0.71 -8.87 -11.94
N ALA A 74 -0.43 -8.19 -11.89
CA ALA A 74 -0.55 -6.90 -11.21
C ALA A 74 -0.18 -6.97 -9.72
N GLY A 75 -0.48 -8.09 -9.04
CA GLY A 75 -0.08 -8.33 -7.66
C GLY A 75 1.43 -8.47 -7.51
N ILE A 76 2.07 -9.16 -8.46
CA ILE A 76 3.53 -9.30 -8.52
C ILE A 76 4.19 -7.95 -8.82
N GLN A 77 3.67 -7.17 -9.78
CA GLN A 77 4.17 -5.82 -10.08
C GLN A 77 4.17 -4.93 -8.82
N VAL A 78 3.06 -4.91 -8.08
CA VAL A 78 2.94 -4.15 -6.83
C VAL A 78 3.92 -4.69 -5.78
N TRP A 79 4.03 -6.01 -5.63
CA TRP A 79 4.98 -6.61 -4.68
C TRP A 79 6.42 -6.21 -4.99
N PHE A 80 6.87 -6.31 -6.25
CA PHE A 80 8.21 -5.89 -6.66
C PHE A 80 8.46 -4.39 -6.44
N SER A 81 7.46 -3.54 -6.69
CA SER A 81 7.56 -2.10 -6.39
C SER A 81 7.76 -1.84 -4.89
N ASN A 82 6.95 -2.50 -4.04
CA ASN A 82 7.05 -2.39 -2.59
C ASN A 82 8.36 -2.97 -2.06
N ARG A 83 8.81 -4.10 -2.61
CA ARG A 83 10.06 -4.75 -2.21
C ARG A 83 11.28 -3.89 -2.52
N ARG A 84 11.33 -3.25 -3.69
CA ARG A 84 12.36 -2.24 -4.02
C ARG A 84 12.31 -1.03 -3.09
N ALA A 85 11.12 -0.56 -2.73
CA ALA A 85 10.97 0.54 -1.79
C ALA A 85 11.44 0.18 -0.36
N LYS A 86 11.29 -1.08 0.04
CA LYS A 86 11.87 -1.62 1.28
C LYS A 86 13.39 -1.72 1.17
N TYR A 87 13.91 -2.30 0.10
CA TYR A 87 15.35 -2.43 -0.17
C TYR A 87 16.09 -1.08 -0.07
N ARG A 88 15.58 -0.05 -0.77
CA ARG A 88 16.14 1.32 -0.68
C ARG A 88 16.08 1.95 0.71
N ARG A 89 15.14 1.54 1.56
CA ARG A 89 15.05 2.03 2.95
C ARG A 89 16.04 1.30 3.85
N GLU A 90 16.23 0.00 3.62
CA GLU A 90 17.20 -0.82 4.36
C GLU A 90 18.64 -0.38 4.09
N ASP A 91 18.96 0.02 2.85
CA ASP A 91 20.28 0.57 2.51
C ASP A 91 20.56 1.87 3.28
N LYS A 92 19.57 2.77 3.39
CA LYS A 92 19.71 4.06 4.10
C LYS A 92 19.83 3.96 5.62
N VAL A 93 19.52 2.79 6.21
CA VAL A 93 19.62 2.56 7.66
C VAL A 93 20.99 1.96 8.02
N LYS A 94 21.78 1.53 7.02
CA LYS A 94 23.13 0.99 7.22
C LYS A 94 24.24 2.04 7.11
N ASP A 95 23.93 3.23 6.59
CA ASP A 95 24.79 4.43 6.60
C ASP A 95 24.55 5.26 7.88
#